data_AF-A0AAW9BR47-F1
#
_entry.id   AF-A0AAW9BR47-F1
#
_cell.length_a   1.000
_cell.length_b   1.000
_cell.length_c   1.000
_cell.angle_alpha   90.00
_cell.angle_beta   90.00
_cell.angle_gamma   90.00
#
_symmetry.space_group_name_H-M   'P 1'
#
loop_
_entity.id
_entity.type
_entity.pdbx_description
1 polymer ?
#
loop_
_entity_poly.entity_id
_entity_poly.type
_entity_poly.pdbx_seq_one_letter_code
_entity_poly.pdbx_strand_id
1 'polypeptide(L)'
;NTAWSKKTSSLAMTLAEQIRNAFYLPFELVAKSVRWLEQTANNIKDPQVRERIKASKSAMALNYTLLFFVVLIALLCFTVPFGYQAQTVFVLLLWALAMMVRRMPGRFPTMLLIILSVTASCRYLWWRYSSTLNWDDPVALFLGGVLLLAETYSWIVLMLGYFQNIWPLNRKPVSMPPDQSTWPTIDLMIPTYNEDLDVVKATVYASLGVDWPKDKLNIHILDDGKRDSFRDFAKSVGVNYIRRPTNEHAKAGNINYALKQTSGEFVAIFDCDHIPTRAFFQLTMGMFLKDPKLALIQTPHHFFSPDPFERNLSNFRNVPNEGNLFYGLIQDGNDL
;
A
#
# COMPACT_ATOMS: atom_id res chain seq x y z
N ASN A 1 39.99 -0.09 30.37
CA ASN A 1 39.14 -0.45 29.20
C ASN A 1 37.82 0.31 29.07
N THR A 2 37.24 0.85 30.15
CA THR A 2 35.97 1.62 30.11
C THR A 2 36.11 3.09 29.66
N ALA A 3 37.27 3.71 29.87
CA ALA A 3 37.53 5.09 29.44
C ALA A 3 37.71 5.25 27.91
N TRP A 4 38.32 4.25 27.26
CA TRP A 4 38.48 4.23 25.80
C TRP A 4 37.14 4.05 25.09
N SER A 5 36.29 3.14 25.58
CA SER A 5 34.93 2.86 25.07
C SER A 5 33.99 4.09 25.11
N LYS A 6 34.01 4.87 26.20
CA LYS A 6 33.22 6.12 26.32
C LYS A 6 33.74 7.22 25.39
N LYS A 7 35.06 7.32 25.19
CA LYS A 7 35.66 8.32 24.31
C LYS A 7 35.39 8.01 22.84
N THR A 8 35.41 6.73 22.46
CA THR A 8 35.03 6.28 21.11
C THR A 8 33.53 6.46 20.83
N SER A 9 32.64 6.24 21.80
CA SER A 9 31.19 6.47 21.59
C SER A 9 30.84 7.96 21.50
N SER A 10 31.53 8.81 22.27
CA SER A 10 31.40 10.26 22.21
C SER A 10 31.87 10.82 20.87
N LEU A 11 33.03 10.39 20.38
CA LEU A 11 33.56 10.74 19.06
C LEU A 11 32.67 10.23 17.92
N ALA A 12 32.14 9.01 18.02
CA ALA A 12 31.21 8.48 17.03
C ALA A 12 29.88 9.25 17.00
N MET A 13 29.36 9.67 18.16
CA MET A 13 28.17 10.53 18.23
C MET A 13 28.43 11.93 17.69
N THR A 14 29.56 12.56 18.00
CA THR A 14 29.92 13.88 17.45
C THR A 14 30.17 13.82 15.95
N LEU A 15 30.80 12.75 15.45
CA LEU A 15 30.97 12.52 14.01
C LEU A 15 29.62 12.26 13.32
N ALA A 16 28.73 11.46 13.93
CA ALA A 16 27.39 11.24 13.41
C ALA A 16 26.55 12.53 13.38
N GLU A 17 26.73 13.41 14.37
CA GLU A 17 26.08 14.70 14.46
C GLU A 17 26.68 15.74 13.50
N GLN A 18 28.00 15.72 13.29
CA GLN A 18 28.69 16.52 12.27
C GLN A 18 28.34 16.05 10.86
N ILE A 19 28.23 14.73 10.62
CA ILE A 19 27.72 14.16 9.37
C ILE A 19 26.26 14.58 9.17
N ARG A 20 25.42 14.49 10.21
CA ARG A 20 24.03 14.96 10.19
C ARG A 20 23.94 16.43 9.77
N ASN A 21 24.82 17.27 10.30
CA ASN A 21 24.84 18.71 10.00
C ASN A 21 25.51 19.03 8.65
N ALA A 22 26.51 18.25 8.21
CA ALA A 22 27.17 18.41 6.93
C ALA A 22 26.26 18.04 5.74
N PHE A 23 25.34 17.08 5.94
CA PHE A 23 24.30 16.73 4.96
C PHE A 23 23.00 17.55 5.12
N TYR A 24 22.97 18.53 6.03
CA TYR A 24 21.85 19.46 6.20
C TYR A 24 22.13 20.73 5.39
N LEU A 25 21.86 20.68 4.07
CA LEU A 25 21.85 21.90 3.23
C LEU A 25 20.83 22.92 3.79
N PRO A 26 20.91 24.22 3.44
CA PRO A 26 19.88 25.21 3.76
C PRO A 26 18.61 24.92 2.95
N PHE A 27 17.88 23.88 3.38
CA PHE A 27 16.76 23.26 2.69
C PHE A 27 15.49 24.10 2.69
N GLU A 28 15.49 25.26 3.35
CA GLU A 28 14.30 26.10 3.39
C GLU A 28 13.94 26.65 2.00
N LEU A 29 14.93 27.00 1.18
CA LEU A 29 14.73 27.45 -0.20
C LEU A 29 14.26 26.30 -1.09
N VAL A 30 14.92 25.14 -1.05
CA VAL A 30 14.54 23.95 -1.84
C VAL A 30 13.16 23.46 -1.43
N ALA A 31 12.86 23.38 -0.13
CA ALA A 31 11.55 23.00 0.37
C ALA A 31 10.46 24.04 0.03
N LYS A 32 10.79 25.33 -0.05
CA LYS A 32 9.86 26.36 -0.58
C LYS A 32 9.60 26.15 -2.07
N SER A 33 10.62 25.90 -2.88
CA SER A 33 10.49 25.62 -4.31
C SER A 33 9.70 24.34 -4.59
N VAL A 34 9.97 23.25 -3.84
CA VAL A 34 9.22 21.99 -3.96
C VAL A 34 7.75 22.18 -3.55
N ARG A 35 7.48 22.87 -2.44
CA ARG A 35 6.10 23.18 -2.03
C ARG A 35 5.37 24.03 -3.07
N TRP A 36 6.06 25.00 -3.67
CA TRP A 36 5.52 25.82 -4.75
C TRP A 36 5.20 24.99 -6.00
N LEU A 37 6.07 24.06 -6.40
CA LEU A 37 5.81 23.12 -7.49
C LEU A 37 4.61 22.21 -7.19
N GLU A 38 4.53 21.64 -5.98
CA GLU A 38 3.40 20.81 -5.56
C GLU A 38 2.08 21.59 -5.54
N GLN A 39 2.08 22.84 -5.06
CA GLN A 39 0.92 23.72 -5.11
C GLN A 39 0.51 24.03 -6.56
N THR A 40 1.47 24.35 -7.41
CA THR A 40 1.22 24.65 -8.84
C THR A 40 0.65 23.43 -9.56
N ALA A 41 1.18 22.23 -9.31
CA ALA A 41 0.64 20.98 -9.84
C ALA A 41 -0.79 20.70 -9.34
N ASN A 42 -1.08 21.00 -8.08
CA ASN A 42 -2.44 20.88 -7.53
C ASN A 42 -3.42 21.90 -8.13
N ASN A 43 -2.96 23.10 -8.49
CA ASN A 43 -3.78 24.12 -9.15
C ASN A 43 -4.17 23.72 -10.60
N ILE A 44 -3.41 22.81 -11.24
CA ILE A 44 -3.71 22.25 -12.58
C ILE A 44 -4.83 21.17 -12.52
N LYS A 45 -5.38 20.86 -11.34
CA LYS A 45 -6.54 19.95 -11.20
C LYS A 45 -7.85 20.54 -11.73
N ASP A 46 -7.88 21.82 -12.11
CA ASP A 46 -9.01 22.42 -12.82
C ASP A 46 -9.19 21.72 -14.19
N PRO A 47 -10.34 21.04 -14.42
CA PRO A 47 -10.62 20.34 -15.67
C PRO A 47 -10.49 21.24 -16.90
N GLN A 48 -10.84 22.53 -16.80
CA GLN A 48 -10.80 23.47 -17.92
C GLN A 48 -9.38 23.84 -18.33
N VAL A 49 -8.46 23.98 -17.37
CA VAL A 49 -7.05 24.24 -17.63
C VAL A 49 -6.40 23.01 -18.26
N ARG A 50 -6.74 21.81 -17.77
CA ARG A 50 -6.23 20.54 -18.30
C ARG A 50 -6.67 20.28 -19.75
N GLU A 51 -7.92 20.57 -20.08
CA GLU A 51 -8.46 20.50 -21.45
C GLU A 51 -7.72 21.47 -22.40
N ARG A 52 -7.51 22.72 -21.97
CA ARG A 52 -6.77 23.73 -22.77
C ARG A 52 -5.32 23.33 -23.03
N ILE A 53 -4.63 22.76 -22.03
CA ILE A 53 -3.25 22.28 -22.20
C ILE A 53 -3.20 21.09 -23.16
N LYS A 54 -4.13 20.13 -23.04
CA LYS A 54 -4.20 18.97 -23.94
C LYS A 54 -4.50 19.36 -25.40
N ALA A 55 -5.31 20.39 -25.61
CA ALA A 55 -5.65 20.88 -26.94
C ALA A 55 -4.51 21.65 -27.64
N SER A 56 -3.49 22.07 -26.89
CA SER A 56 -2.37 22.84 -27.44
C SER A 56 -1.31 21.94 -28.11
N LYS A 57 -1.22 22.01 -29.44
CA LYS A 57 -0.20 21.30 -30.23
C LYS A 57 1.23 21.70 -29.85
N SER A 58 1.47 22.96 -29.47
CA SER A 58 2.80 23.45 -29.07
C SER A 58 3.22 22.90 -27.70
N ALA A 59 2.29 22.83 -26.74
CA ALA A 59 2.56 22.22 -25.44
C ALA A 59 2.83 20.72 -25.57
N MET A 60 2.08 20.03 -26.45
CA MET A 60 2.29 18.62 -26.74
C MET A 60 3.67 18.37 -27.41
N ALA A 61 4.05 19.18 -28.39
CA ALA A 61 5.36 19.09 -29.04
C ALA A 61 6.52 19.34 -28.06
N LEU A 62 6.39 20.34 -27.17
CA LEU A 62 7.35 20.60 -26.12
C LEU A 62 7.50 19.39 -25.18
N ASN A 63 6.39 18.80 -24.74
CA ASN A 63 6.40 17.63 -23.86
C ASN A 63 7.08 16.42 -24.50
N TYR A 64 6.81 16.12 -25.77
CA TYR A 64 7.50 15.04 -26.49
C TYR A 64 8.99 15.31 -26.67
N THR A 65 9.36 16.57 -26.93
CA THR A 65 10.76 16.98 -27.04
C THR A 65 11.50 16.78 -25.72
N LEU A 66 10.91 17.24 -24.61
CA LEU A 66 11.46 17.05 -23.27
C LEU A 66 11.58 15.56 -22.93
N LEU A 67 10.54 14.77 -23.22
CA LEU A 67 10.57 13.32 -23.02
C LEU A 67 11.69 12.65 -23.80
N PHE A 68 11.88 13.03 -25.07
CA PHE A 68 12.98 12.52 -25.89
C PHE A 68 14.34 12.78 -25.24
N PHE A 69 14.61 14.01 -24.79
CA PHE A 69 15.88 14.33 -24.12
C PHE A 69 16.04 13.61 -22.78
N VAL A 70 14.98 13.45 -22.00
CA VAL A 70 15.01 12.70 -20.73
C VAL A 70 15.36 11.23 -21.00
N VAL A 71 14.72 10.60 -21.98
CA VAL A 71 15.00 9.21 -22.36
C VAL A 71 16.42 9.06 -22.90
N LEU A 72 16.89 10.00 -23.73
CA LEU A 72 18.25 10.00 -24.26
C LEU A 72 19.28 10.10 -23.13
N ILE A 73 19.11 11.02 -22.20
CA ILE A 73 19.99 11.19 -21.04
C ILE A 73 19.97 9.92 -20.17
N ALA A 74 18.80 9.35 -19.92
CA ALA A 74 18.68 8.11 -19.15
C ALA A 74 19.43 6.95 -19.84
N LEU A 75 19.25 6.78 -21.14
CA LEU A 75 19.92 5.74 -21.91
C LEU A 75 21.45 5.91 -21.88
N LEU A 76 21.96 7.13 -22.06
CA LEU A 76 23.38 7.42 -21.91
C LEU A 76 23.87 7.11 -20.48
N CYS A 77 23.11 7.52 -19.46
CA CYS A 77 23.45 7.28 -18.06
C CYS A 77 23.50 5.79 -17.71
N PHE A 78 22.65 4.96 -18.31
CA PHE A 78 22.59 3.53 -18.04
C PHE A 78 23.67 2.76 -18.83
N THR A 79 23.92 3.15 -20.08
CA THR A 79 24.68 2.31 -21.02
C THR A 79 26.15 2.65 -21.15
N VAL A 80 26.56 3.91 -20.87
CA VAL A 80 27.94 4.34 -21.07
C VAL A 80 28.87 3.60 -20.09
N PRO A 81 29.86 2.84 -20.58
CA PRO A 81 30.77 2.09 -19.72
C PRO A 81 31.68 3.06 -18.96
N PHE A 82 31.75 2.92 -17.64
CA PHE A 82 32.68 3.68 -16.81
C PHE A 82 33.84 2.79 -16.36
N GLY A 83 35.03 3.38 -16.26
CA GLY A 83 36.09 2.80 -15.45
C GLY A 83 35.69 2.76 -13.97
N TYR A 84 36.34 1.90 -13.19
CA TYR A 84 35.99 1.68 -11.78
C TYR A 84 36.02 2.96 -10.93
N GLN A 85 36.94 3.88 -11.22
CA GLN A 85 37.05 5.17 -10.53
C GLN A 85 35.82 6.05 -10.76
N ALA A 86 35.43 6.23 -12.02
CA ALA A 86 34.25 7.02 -12.39
C ALA A 86 32.97 6.39 -11.86
N GLN A 87 32.84 5.06 -11.92
CA GLN A 87 31.71 4.33 -11.34
C GLN A 87 31.61 4.53 -9.82
N THR A 88 32.75 4.50 -9.12
CA THR A 88 32.80 4.70 -7.66
C THR A 88 32.32 6.10 -7.30
N VAL A 89 32.85 7.13 -7.97
CA VAL A 89 32.41 8.53 -7.76
C VAL A 89 30.92 8.68 -8.04
N PHE A 90 30.44 8.11 -9.16
CA PHE A 90 29.03 8.17 -9.53
C PHE A 90 28.11 7.56 -8.46
N VAL A 91 28.41 6.35 -7.99
CA VAL A 91 27.61 5.69 -6.94
C VAL A 91 27.66 6.46 -5.62
N LEU A 92 28.83 7.00 -5.23
CA LEU A 92 28.95 7.82 -4.02
C LEU A 92 28.12 9.10 -4.09
N LEU A 93 28.04 9.74 -5.26
CA LEU A 93 27.20 10.91 -5.47
C LEU A 93 25.71 10.58 -5.41
N LEU A 94 25.26 9.50 -6.08
CA LEU A 94 23.87 9.02 -5.98
C LEU A 94 23.50 8.68 -4.54
N TRP A 95 24.39 8.00 -3.83
CA TRP A 95 24.20 7.65 -2.43
C TRP A 95 24.14 8.88 -1.52
N ALA A 96 25.05 9.84 -1.69
CA ALA A 96 25.03 11.09 -0.92
C ALA A 96 23.72 11.85 -1.13
N LEU A 97 23.27 11.97 -2.38
CA LEU A 97 22.00 12.62 -2.72
C LEU A 97 20.80 11.87 -2.11
N ALA A 98 20.77 10.53 -2.19
CA ALA A 98 19.73 9.73 -1.56
C ALA A 98 19.71 9.93 -0.03
N MET A 99 20.88 9.95 0.60
CA MET A 99 21.01 10.15 2.05
C MET A 99 20.56 11.53 2.51
N MET A 100 20.76 12.56 1.68
CA MET A 100 20.28 13.92 1.93
C MET A 100 18.76 14.00 1.87
N VAL A 101 18.14 13.31 0.91
CA VAL A 101 16.70 13.44 0.62
C VAL A 101 15.84 12.44 1.42
N ARG A 102 16.41 11.33 1.92
CA ARG A 102 15.66 10.22 2.55
C ARG A 102 14.75 10.58 3.73
N ARG A 103 15.01 11.70 4.42
CA ARG A 103 14.23 12.14 5.59
C ARG A 103 13.25 13.26 5.26
N MET A 104 13.20 13.70 4.02
CA MET A 104 12.30 14.78 3.61
C MET A 104 10.88 14.22 3.44
N PRO A 105 9.87 14.79 4.11
CA PRO A 105 8.49 14.42 3.89
C PRO A 105 8.00 14.96 2.54
N GLY A 106 7.06 14.25 1.92
CA GLY A 106 6.42 14.67 0.67
C GLY A 106 6.62 13.67 -0.48
N ARG A 107 5.95 13.93 -1.61
CA ARG A 107 5.98 13.02 -2.76
C ARG A 107 7.25 13.19 -3.60
N PHE A 108 7.72 14.43 -3.73
CA PHE A 108 8.92 14.73 -4.50
C PHE A 108 10.18 14.01 -4.00
N PRO A 109 10.51 13.99 -2.68
CA PRO A 109 11.60 13.18 -2.15
C PRO A 109 11.50 11.70 -2.53
N THR A 110 10.31 11.10 -2.39
CA THR A 110 10.06 9.70 -2.75
C THR A 110 10.31 9.45 -4.24
N MET A 111 9.77 10.30 -5.12
CA MET A 111 10.00 10.19 -6.57
C MET A 111 11.49 10.32 -6.92
N LEU A 112 12.21 11.25 -6.27
CA LEU A 112 13.65 11.40 -6.49
C LEU A 112 14.41 10.15 -6.04
N LEU A 113 14.10 9.58 -4.88
CA LEU A 113 14.72 8.33 -4.41
C LEU A 113 14.44 7.16 -5.37
N ILE A 114 13.22 7.07 -5.91
CA ILE A 114 12.86 6.11 -6.95
C ILE A 114 13.74 6.31 -8.19
N ILE A 115 13.87 7.55 -8.70
CA ILE A 115 14.70 7.85 -9.87
C ILE A 115 16.17 7.47 -9.64
N LEU A 116 16.73 7.78 -8.46
CA LEU A 116 18.10 7.40 -8.11
C LEU A 116 18.27 5.88 -8.06
N SER A 117 17.31 5.17 -7.47
CA SER A 117 17.31 3.71 -7.41
C SER A 117 17.19 3.05 -8.79
N VAL A 118 16.25 3.53 -9.63
CA VAL A 118 16.08 3.08 -11.02
C VAL A 118 17.39 3.31 -11.79
N THR A 119 18.03 4.46 -11.62
CA THR A 119 19.29 4.77 -12.30
C THR A 119 20.40 3.80 -11.91
N ALA A 120 20.58 3.55 -10.61
CA ALA A 120 21.61 2.63 -10.13
C ALA A 120 21.32 1.19 -10.59
N SER A 121 20.05 0.77 -10.51
CA SER A 121 19.61 -0.59 -10.85
C SER A 121 19.71 -0.87 -12.35
N CYS A 122 19.24 0.04 -13.21
CA CYS A 122 19.33 -0.11 -14.66
C CYS A 122 20.77 -0.13 -15.14
N ARG A 123 21.63 0.72 -14.57
CA ARG A 123 23.06 0.74 -14.89
C ARG A 123 23.76 -0.54 -14.44
N TYR A 124 23.44 -1.05 -13.25
CA TYR A 124 23.92 -2.36 -12.77
C TYR A 124 23.49 -3.48 -13.71
N LEU A 125 22.20 -3.53 -14.05
CA LEU A 125 21.66 -4.60 -14.91
C LEU A 125 22.28 -4.54 -16.30
N TRP A 126 22.46 -3.35 -16.88
CA TRP A 126 23.16 -3.18 -18.15
C TRP A 126 24.60 -3.73 -18.10
N TRP A 127 25.35 -3.44 -17.04
CA TRP A 127 26.68 -4.01 -16.84
C TRP A 127 26.62 -5.53 -16.70
N ARG A 128 25.65 -6.08 -15.95
CA ARG A 128 25.44 -7.53 -15.82
C ARG A 128 25.22 -8.19 -17.18
N TYR A 129 24.33 -7.64 -18.00
CA TYR A 129 24.04 -8.15 -19.35
C TYR A 129 25.25 -8.05 -20.29
N SER A 130 25.98 -6.93 -20.27
CA SER A 130 27.01 -6.64 -21.27
C SER A 130 28.39 -7.21 -20.95
N SER A 131 28.74 -7.32 -19.67
CA SER A 131 30.15 -7.43 -19.26
C SER A 131 30.48 -8.59 -18.31
N THR A 132 29.48 -9.32 -17.81
CA THR A 132 29.70 -10.29 -16.71
C THR A 132 29.41 -11.75 -17.03
N LEU A 133 28.79 -12.01 -18.19
CA LEU A 133 28.55 -13.38 -18.64
C LEU A 133 29.83 -13.94 -19.27
N ASN A 134 30.20 -15.15 -18.85
CA ASN A 134 31.30 -15.89 -19.45
C ASN A 134 30.75 -16.73 -20.61
N TRP A 135 31.11 -16.38 -21.84
CA TRP A 135 30.62 -17.06 -23.05
C TRP A 135 31.45 -18.30 -23.40
N ASP A 136 32.63 -18.47 -22.80
CA ASP A 136 33.59 -19.52 -23.17
C ASP A 136 33.36 -20.83 -22.40
N ASP A 137 32.66 -20.79 -21.26
CA ASP A 137 32.34 -21.95 -20.43
C ASP A 137 30.82 -22.18 -20.35
N PRO A 138 30.28 -23.28 -20.92
CA PRO A 138 28.85 -23.57 -20.92
C PRO A 138 28.23 -23.68 -19.53
N VAL A 139 28.94 -24.21 -18.53
CA VAL A 139 28.41 -24.36 -17.17
C VAL A 139 28.33 -23.00 -16.48
N ALA A 140 29.40 -22.21 -16.59
CA ALA A 140 29.41 -20.85 -16.07
C ALA A 140 28.35 -19.97 -16.75
N LEU A 141 28.16 -20.11 -18.07
CA LEU A 141 27.14 -19.40 -18.83
C LEU A 141 25.73 -19.78 -18.35
N PHE A 142 25.46 -21.07 -18.14
CA PHE A 142 24.17 -21.53 -17.65
C PHE A 142 23.86 -20.97 -16.25
N LEU A 143 24.77 -21.15 -15.29
CA LEU A 143 24.58 -20.67 -13.92
C LEU A 143 24.50 -19.13 -13.87
N GLY A 144 25.34 -18.44 -14.64
CA GLY A 144 25.30 -16.99 -14.79
C GLY A 144 24.01 -16.50 -15.41
N GLY A 145 23.48 -17.20 -16.42
CA GLY A 145 22.21 -16.92 -17.06
C GLY A 145 21.01 -17.10 -16.12
N VAL A 146 20.98 -18.19 -15.34
CA VAL A 146 19.94 -18.42 -14.32
C VAL A 146 19.96 -17.32 -13.27
N LEU A 147 21.14 -16.92 -12.78
CA LEU A 147 21.28 -15.81 -11.85
C LEU A 147 20.79 -14.50 -12.47
N LEU A 148 21.17 -14.20 -13.72
CA LEU A 148 20.74 -13.01 -14.43
C LEU A 148 19.21 -12.96 -14.61
N LEU A 149 18.57 -14.09 -14.90
CA LEU A 149 17.11 -14.17 -14.97
C LEU A 149 16.45 -13.86 -13.62
N ALA A 150 17.00 -14.38 -12.52
CA ALA A 150 16.51 -14.08 -11.18
C ALA A 150 16.67 -12.59 -10.84
N GLU A 151 17.82 -11.99 -11.16
CA GLU A 151 18.07 -10.55 -10.96
C GLU A 151 17.14 -9.68 -11.81
N THR A 152 16.91 -10.05 -13.07
CA THR A 152 15.96 -9.36 -13.94
C THR A 152 14.53 -9.47 -13.44
N TYR A 153 14.13 -10.62 -12.91
CA TYR A 153 12.84 -10.78 -12.24
C TYR A 153 12.72 -9.85 -11.02
N SER A 154 13.74 -9.80 -10.16
CA SER A 154 13.76 -8.87 -9.01
C SER A 154 13.69 -7.41 -9.45
N TRP A 155 14.38 -7.05 -10.54
CA TRP A 155 14.30 -5.70 -11.11
C TRP A 155 12.90 -5.37 -11.63
N ILE A 156 12.22 -6.30 -12.31
CA ILE A 156 10.83 -6.11 -12.77
C ILE A 156 9.91 -5.89 -11.56
N VAL A 157 10.02 -6.73 -10.52
CA VAL A 157 9.22 -6.58 -9.29
C VAL A 157 9.48 -5.23 -8.62
N LEU A 158 10.73 -4.77 -8.59
CA LEU A 158 11.09 -3.44 -8.09
C LEU A 158 10.42 -2.32 -8.90
N MET A 159 10.44 -2.41 -10.24
CA MET A 159 9.80 -1.41 -11.10
C MET A 159 8.28 -1.36 -10.90
N LEU A 160 7.64 -2.53 -10.82
CA LEU A 160 6.20 -2.63 -10.54
C LEU A 160 5.86 -2.06 -9.16
N GLY A 161 6.67 -2.37 -8.14
CA GLY A 161 6.52 -1.82 -6.80
C GLY A 161 6.68 -0.30 -6.76
N TYR A 162 7.61 0.27 -7.52
CA TYR A 162 7.72 1.73 -7.65
C TYR A 162 6.53 2.34 -8.36
N PHE A 163 6.02 1.72 -9.43
CA PHE A 163 4.85 2.22 -10.13
C PHE A 163 3.61 2.22 -9.24
N GLN A 164 3.40 1.16 -8.45
CA GLN A 164 2.31 1.07 -7.48
C GLN A 164 2.44 2.16 -6.40
N ASN A 165 3.63 2.39 -5.87
CA ASN A 165 3.81 3.25 -4.68
C ASN A 165 4.21 4.71 -4.99
N ILE A 166 4.25 5.11 -6.27
CA ILE A 166 4.73 6.44 -6.64
C ILE A 166 3.81 7.57 -6.14
N TRP A 167 2.51 7.30 -6.01
CA TRP A 167 1.52 8.32 -5.71
C TRP A 167 0.31 7.82 -4.90
N PRO A 168 0.49 7.42 -3.63
CA PRO A 168 -0.63 7.04 -2.78
C PRO A 168 -1.60 8.22 -2.59
N LEU A 169 -2.90 7.96 -2.72
CA LEU A 169 -3.94 8.99 -2.69
C LEU A 169 -4.27 9.49 -1.29
N ASN A 170 -4.04 8.68 -0.25
CA ASN A 170 -4.34 8.99 1.16
C ASN A 170 -5.76 9.55 1.32
N ARG A 171 -6.77 8.79 0.87
CA ARG A 171 -8.17 9.22 0.92
C ARG A 171 -8.61 9.42 2.36
N LYS A 172 -9.31 10.51 2.62
CA LYS A 172 -9.93 10.78 3.93
C LYS A 172 -11.38 10.30 3.93
N PRO A 173 -11.88 9.78 5.05
CA PRO A 173 -13.30 9.47 5.21
C PRO A 173 -14.16 10.68 4.87
N VAL A 174 -15.31 10.42 4.25
CA VAL A 174 -16.33 11.42 3.96
C VAL A 174 -17.42 11.28 5.01
N SER A 175 -17.76 12.39 5.67
CA SER A 175 -18.80 12.39 6.69
C SER A 175 -20.16 12.03 6.10
N MET A 176 -20.94 11.25 6.85
CA MET A 176 -22.34 10.97 6.51
C MET A 176 -23.21 12.24 6.64
N PRO A 177 -24.29 12.37 5.85
CA PRO A 177 -25.29 13.42 6.05
C PRO A 177 -25.87 13.36 7.46
N PRO A 178 -26.19 14.51 8.10
CA PRO A 178 -26.79 14.54 9.43
C PRO A 178 -28.15 13.83 9.50
N ASP A 179 -28.91 13.84 8.40
CA ASP A 179 -30.20 13.19 8.31
C ASP A 179 -30.05 11.67 8.04
N GLN A 180 -30.28 10.88 9.09
CA GLN A 180 -30.20 9.42 9.05
C GLN A 180 -31.29 8.76 8.18
N SER A 181 -32.37 9.48 7.85
CA SER A 181 -33.40 8.95 6.95
C SER A 181 -32.87 8.70 5.53
N THR A 182 -31.80 9.40 5.13
CA THR A 182 -31.12 9.26 3.85
C THR A 182 -30.08 8.14 3.81
N TRP A 183 -29.74 7.56 4.96
CA TRP A 183 -28.70 6.53 5.02
C TRP A 183 -29.18 5.23 4.36
N PRO A 184 -28.30 4.51 3.65
CA PRO A 184 -28.72 3.30 2.94
C PRO A 184 -28.92 2.11 3.88
N THR A 185 -29.61 1.10 3.38
CA THR A 185 -29.72 -0.21 4.01
C THR A 185 -28.46 -1.06 3.78
N ILE A 186 -28.03 -1.81 4.80
CA ILE A 186 -26.82 -2.62 4.77
C ILE A 186 -27.15 -4.06 5.20
N ASP A 187 -26.77 -5.02 4.37
CA ASP A 187 -26.67 -6.42 4.76
C ASP A 187 -25.24 -6.73 5.24
N LEU A 188 -25.08 -6.93 6.54
CA LEU A 188 -23.83 -7.36 7.13
C LEU A 188 -23.79 -8.89 7.22
N MET A 189 -22.88 -9.49 6.48
CA MET A 189 -22.69 -10.93 6.37
C MET A 189 -21.48 -11.39 7.21
N ILE A 190 -21.72 -12.34 8.10
CA ILE A 190 -20.70 -12.95 8.97
C ILE A 190 -20.61 -14.44 8.63
N PRO A 191 -19.81 -14.85 7.62
CA PRO A 191 -19.59 -16.25 7.30
C PRO A 191 -18.80 -16.99 8.38
N THR A 192 -19.21 -18.23 8.64
CA THR A 192 -18.54 -19.16 9.56
C THR A 192 -18.70 -20.60 9.06
N TYR A 193 -17.72 -21.45 9.37
CA TYR A 193 -17.72 -22.87 9.02
C TYR A 193 -17.51 -23.78 10.24
N ASN A 194 -16.37 -23.66 10.92
CA ASN A 194 -15.98 -24.52 12.04
C ASN A 194 -15.55 -23.74 13.29
N GLU A 195 -15.61 -22.40 13.25
CA GLU A 195 -15.19 -21.55 14.36
C GLU A 195 -16.16 -21.68 15.54
N ASP A 196 -15.63 -21.60 16.75
CA ASP A 196 -16.44 -21.72 17.95
C ASP A 196 -17.47 -20.59 18.03
N LEU A 197 -18.66 -20.90 18.53
CA LEU A 197 -19.72 -19.93 18.74
C LEU A 197 -19.24 -18.77 19.62
N ASP A 198 -18.37 -19.01 20.59
CA ASP A 198 -17.83 -17.95 21.46
C ASP A 198 -16.94 -16.95 20.72
N VAL A 199 -16.27 -17.36 19.64
CA VAL A 199 -15.53 -16.44 18.76
C VAL A 199 -16.51 -15.59 17.96
N VAL A 200 -17.51 -16.22 17.34
CA VAL A 200 -18.48 -15.53 16.47
C VAL A 200 -19.38 -14.57 17.25
N LYS A 201 -19.73 -14.91 18.50
CA LYS A 201 -20.49 -14.05 19.41
C LYS A 201 -19.88 -12.66 19.53
N ALA A 202 -18.56 -12.57 19.68
CA ALA A 202 -17.88 -11.29 19.87
C ALA A 202 -18.11 -10.35 18.67
N THR A 203 -17.98 -10.89 17.46
CA THR A 203 -18.24 -10.15 16.22
C THR A 203 -19.70 -9.75 16.10
N VAL A 204 -20.64 -10.67 16.35
CA VAL A 204 -22.09 -10.39 16.29
C VAL A 204 -22.51 -9.31 17.30
N TYR A 205 -22.03 -9.39 18.54
CA TYR A 205 -22.33 -8.37 19.56
C TYR A 205 -21.75 -7.01 19.22
N ALA A 206 -20.52 -6.96 18.68
CA ALA A 206 -19.94 -5.71 18.21
C ALA A 206 -20.73 -5.13 17.02
N SER A 207 -21.16 -5.97 16.08
CA SER A 207 -22.02 -5.58 14.96
C SER A 207 -23.35 -4.97 15.41
N LEU A 208 -23.99 -5.55 16.43
CA LEU A 208 -25.20 -5.00 17.04
C LEU A 208 -25.00 -3.63 17.72
N GLY A 209 -23.75 -3.30 18.08
CA GLY A 209 -23.36 -2.04 18.72
C GLY A 209 -22.82 -0.96 17.77
N VAL A 210 -22.82 -1.22 16.46
CA VAL A 210 -22.38 -0.25 15.44
C VAL A 210 -23.35 0.95 15.39
N ASP A 211 -22.81 2.15 15.18
CA ASP A 211 -23.57 3.40 15.17
C ASP A 211 -24.31 3.60 13.82
N TRP A 212 -25.34 2.79 13.59
CA TRP A 212 -26.21 2.79 12.41
C TRP A 212 -27.70 2.63 12.81
N PRO A 213 -28.67 3.17 12.04
CA PRO A 213 -30.09 2.93 12.29
C PRO A 213 -30.42 1.44 12.26
N LYS A 214 -31.07 0.93 13.32
CA LYS A 214 -31.33 -0.50 13.52
C LYS A 214 -32.26 -1.09 12.45
N ASP A 215 -33.17 -0.29 11.93
CA ASP A 215 -34.08 -0.63 10.84
C ASP A 215 -33.38 -0.70 9.47
N LYS A 216 -32.12 -0.27 9.38
CA LYS A 216 -31.33 -0.23 8.14
C LYS A 216 -30.08 -1.10 8.18
N LEU A 217 -29.86 -1.85 9.26
CA LEU A 217 -28.75 -2.78 9.39
C LEU A 217 -29.29 -4.19 9.62
N ASN A 218 -29.17 -5.03 8.61
CA ASN A 218 -29.53 -6.44 8.69
C ASN A 218 -28.26 -7.26 8.93
N ILE A 219 -28.18 -7.95 10.06
CA ILE A 219 -27.03 -8.78 10.40
C ILE A 219 -27.38 -10.23 10.09
N HIS A 220 -26.53 -10.91 9.32
CA HIS A 220 -26.74 -12.28 8.84
C HIS A 220 -25.54 -13.16 9.21
N ILE A 221 -25.78 -14.17 10.03
CA ILE A 221 -24.82 -15.25 10.27
C ILE A 221 -24.96 -16.26 9.14
N LEU A 222 -23.89 -16.49 8.38
CA LEU A 222 -23.87 -17.44 7.27
C LEU A 222 -23.11 -18.71 7.69
N ASP A 223 -23.85 -19.72 8.14
CA ASP A 223 -23.26 -20.91 8.76
C ASP A 223 -23.19 -22.12 7.82
N ASP A 224 -22.01 -22.36 7.26
CA ASP A 224 -21.72 -23.54 6.43
C ASP A 224 -21.46 -24.81 7.25
N GLY A 225 -21.31 -24.68 8.57
CA GLY A 225 -21.17 -25.80 9.51
C GLY A 225 -22.50 -26.47 9.85
N LYS A 226 -23.64 -25.85 9.50
CA LYS A 226 -25.01 -26.36 9.74
C LYS A 226 -25.26 -26.69 11.21
N ARG A 227 -24.83 -25.79 12.09
CA ARG A 227 -24.84 -25.96 13.55
C ARG A 227 -26.09 -25.33 14.15
N ASP A 228 -26.93 -26.15 14.77
CA ASP A 228 -28.18 -25.68 15.39
C ASP A 228 -27.94 -24.64 16.51
N SER A 229 -26.82 -24.74 17.22
CA SER A 229 -26.43 -23.75 18.24
C SER A 229 -26.31 -22.32 17.69
N PHE A 230 -25.89 -22.15 16.44
CA PHE A 230 -25.81 -20.84 15.79
C PHE A 230 -27.18 -20.30 15.41
N ARG A 231 -28.11 -21.17 14.99
CA ARG A 231 -29.50 -20.79 14.72
C ARG A 231 -30.18 -20.30 16.00
N ASP A 232 -30.01 -21.05 17.08
CA ASP A 232 -30.64 -20.74 18.37
C ASP A 232 -30.04 -19.45 18.96
N PHE A 233 -28.72 -19.27 18.83
CA PHE A 233 -28.04 -18.03 19.18
C PHE A 233 -28.55 -16.85 18.36
N ALA A 234 -28.59 -16.95 17.03
CA ALA A 234 -29.05 -15.88 16.14
C ALA A 234 -30.46 -15.40 16.52
N LYS A 235 -31.36 -16.36 16.78
CA LYS A 235 -32.72 -16.09 17.27
C LYS A 235 -32.73 -15.37 18.62
N SER A 236 -31.85 -15.76 19.55
CA SER A 236 -31.78 -15.15 20.89
C SER A 236 -31.33 -13.69 20.88
N VAL A 237 -30.50 -13.29 19.91
CA VAL A 237 -29.97 -11.92 19.80
C VAL A 237 -30.67 -11.09 18.72
N GLY A 238 -31.64 -11.67 18.00
CA GLY A 238 -32.43 -10.97 16.99
C GLY A 238 -31.69 -10.69 15.69
N VAL A 239 -30.78 -11.58 15.26
CA VAL A 239 -30.10 -11.50 13.97
C VAL A 239 -30.53 -12.65 13.05
N ASN A 240 -30.29 -12.50 11.75
CA ASN A 240 -30.66 -13.50 10.77
C ASN A 240 -29.67 -14.67 10.76
N TYR A 241 -30.18 -15.87 10.49
CA TYR A 241 -29.38 -17.07 10.31
C TYR A 241 -29.67 -17.66 8.94
N ILE A 242 -28.63 -17.81 8.12
CA ILE A 242 -28.72 -18.39 6.79
C ILE A 242 -27.85 -19.64 6.77
N ARG A 243 -28.48 -20.78 6.45
CA ARG A 243 -27.79 -22.04 6.15
C ARG A 243 -28.16 -22.48 4.74
N ARG A 244 -27.18 -22.95 3.98
CA ARG A 244 -27.40 -23.47 2.64
C ARG A 244 -27.42 -25.00 2.59
N PRO A 245 -28.08 -25.60 1.58
CA PRO A 245 -28.20 -27.06 1.49
C PRO A 245 -26.85 -27.75 1.18
N THR A 246 -26.02 -27.18 0.31
CA THR A 246 -24.74 -27.75 -0.15
C THR A 246 -23.57 -26.80 0.14
N ASN A 247 -22.35 -27.34 0.27
CA ASN A 247 -21.15 -26.57 0.64
C ASN A 247 -20.27 -26.24 -0.59
N GLU A 248 -20.88 -26.08 -1.77
CA GLU A 248 -20.17 -25.81 -3.03
C GLU A 248 -19.47 -24.44 -3.01
N HIS A 249 -18.29 -24.31 -3.62
CA HIS A 249 -17.55 -23.04 -3.70
C HIS A 249 -17.20 -22.37 -2.35
N ALA A 250 -17.17 -23.14 -1.24
CA ALA A 250 -16.76 -22.68 0.10
C ALA A 250 -17.37 -21.31 0.48
N LYS A 251 -16.57 -20.39 1.03
CA LYS A 251 -16.99 -19.05 1.48
C LYS A 251 -17.71 -18.25 0.37
N ALA A 252 -17.21 -18.28 -0.85
CA ALA A 252 -17.82 -17.55 -1.96
C ALA A 252 -19.22 -18.09 -2.29
N GLY A 253 -19.40 -19.41 -2.26
CA GLY A 253 -20.71 -20.03 -2.44
C GLY A 253 -21.69 -19.71 -1.30
N ASN A 254 -21.20 -19.62 -0.06
CA ASN A 254 -22.00 -19.25 1.10
C ASN A 254 -22.56 -17.82 0.96
N ILE A 255 -21.68 -16.87 0.63
CA ILE A 255 -22.06 -15.46 0.38
C ILE A 255 -23.04 -15.38 -0.81
N ASN A 256 -22.75 -16.05 -1.93
CA ASN A 256 -23.64 -16.04 -3.10
C ASN A 256 -25.02 -16.65 -2.83
N TYR A 257 -25.12 -17.60 -1.90
CA TYR A 257 -26.41 -18.14 -1.48
C TYR A 257 -27.19 -17.16 -0.60
N ALA A 258 -26.50 -16.44 0.29
CA ALA A 258 -27.09 -15.40 1.11
C ALA A 258 -27.58 -14.22 0.28
N LEU A 259 -26.81 -13.76 -0.71
CA LEU A 259 -27.17 -12.66 -1.61
C LEU A 259 -28.47 -12.89 -2.39
N LYS A 260 -28.93 -14.15 -2.55
CA LYS A 260 -30.22 -14.47 -3.18
C LYS A 260 -31.42 -14.28 -2.25
N GLN A 261 -31.19 -14.09 -0.96
CA GLN A 261 -32.20 -14.03 0.10
C GLN A 261 -32.21 -12.68 0.82
N THR A 262 -31.23 -11.82 0.56
CA THR A 262 -31.12 -10.49 1.16
C THR A 262 -31.29 -9.40 0.11
N SER A 263 -31.61 -8.19 0.54
CA SER A 263 -32.02 -7.09 -0.36
C SER A 263 -31.54 -5.71 0.09
N GLY A 264 -30.52 -5.66 0.94
CA GLY A 264 -29.87 -4.40 1.33
C GLY A 264 -29.20 -3.73 0.13
N GLU A 265 -29.16 -2.40 0.14
CA GLU A 265 -28.52 -1.61 -0.91
C GLU A 265 -27.00 -1.86 -0.97
N PHE A 266 -26.38 -2.09 0.20
CA PHE A 266 -24.97 -2.43 0.30
C PHE A 266 -24.76 -3.72 1.09
N VAL A 267 -23.64 -4.38 0.81
CA VAL A 267 -23.23 -5.61 1.48
C VAL A 267 -21.90 -5.38 2.16
N ALA A 268 -21.84 -5.69 3.44
CA ALA A 268 -20.61 -5.73 4.22
C ALA A 268 -20.28 -7.19 4.58
N ILE A 269 -19.01 -7.57 4.49
CA ILE A 269 -18.57 -8.93 4.80
C ILE A 269 -17.49 -8.83 5.87
N PHE A 270 -17.73 -9.41 7.03
CA PHE A 270 -16.73 -9.58 8.09
C PHE A 270 -16.51 -11.05 8.34
N ASP A 271 -15.25 -11.49 8.37
CA ASP A 271 -14.98 -12.84 8.86
C ASP A 271 -15.37 -12.93 10.34
N CYS A 272 -15.69 -14.13 10.80
CA CYS A 272 -16.30 -14.31 12.11
C CYS A 272 -15.42 -13.86 13.30
N ASP A 273 -14.12 -13.60 13.06
CA ASP A 273 -13.14 -13.09 14.01
C ASP A 273 -12.77 -11.60 13.79
N HIS A 274 -13.33 -10.95 12.77
CA HIS A 274 -13.11 -9.53 12.48
C HIS A 274 -14.16 -8.66 13.15
N ILE A 275 -13.87 -8.28 14.39
CA ILE A 275 -14.75 -7.47 15.24
C ILE A 275 -14.75 -6.00 14.76
N PRO A 276 -15.88 -5.45 14.28
CA PRO A 276 -15.94 -4.08 13.79
C PRO A 276 -15.86 -3.05 14.91
N THR A 277 -15.37 -1.85 14.58
CA THR A 277 -15.49 -0.69 15.46
C THR A 277 -16.87 -0.04 15.30
N ARG A 278 -17.34 0.66 16.34
CA ARG A 278 -18.68 1.29 16.33
C ARG A 278 -18.89 2.28 15.18
N ALA A 279 -17.84 2.97 14.77
CA ALA A 279 -17.90 3.99 13.71
C ALA A 279 -17.71 3.42 12.30
N PHE A 280 -17.56 2.09 12.12
CA PHE A 280 -17.16 1.49 10.84
C PHE A 280 -17.99 1.99 9.64
N PHE A 281 -19.32 1.87 9.69
CA PHE A 281 -20.18 2.31 8.58
C PHE A 281 -20.21 3.83 8.39
N GLN A 282 -20.07 4.61 9.45
CA GLN A 282 -20.00 6.07 9.33
C GLN A 282 -18.73 6.53 8.61
N LEU A 283 -17.63 5.78 8.75
CA LEU A 283 -16.35 6.09 8.11
C LEU A 283 -16.24 5.57 6.66
N THR A 284 -17.04 4.56 6.29
CA THR A 284 -16.99 3.95 4.96
C THR A 284 -18.10 4.44 4.05
N MET A 285 -19.35 4.50 4.51
CA MET A 285 -20.51 4.71 3.64
C MET A 285 -20.56 6.08 2.96
N GLY A 286 -19.96 7.12 3.55
CA GLY A 286 -19.96 8.47 2.97
C GLY A 286 -19.28 8.55 1.59
N MET A 287 -18.33 7.66 1.31
CA MET A 287 -17.67 7.61 0.00
C MET A 287 -18.59 7.06 -1.10
N PHE A 288 -19.46 6.08 -0.79
CA PHE A 288 -20.46 5.57 -1.74
C PHE A 288 -21.50 6.65 -2.09
N LEU A 289 -21.88 7.50 -1.13
CA LEU A 289 -22.79 8.62 -1.39
C LEU A 289 -22.15 9.72 -2.23
N LYS A 290 -20.83 9.90 -2.10
CA LYS A 290 -20.08 10.91 -2.85
C LYS A 290 -19.84 10.51 -4.30
N ASP A 291 -19.55 9.24 -4.56
CA ASP A 291 -19.25 8.73 -5.89
C ASP A 291 -20.19 7.58 -6.27
N PRO A 292 -21.21 7.82 -7.13
CA PRO A 292 -22.16 6.79 -7.53
C PRO A 292 -21.55 5.68 -8.38
N LYS A 293 -20.28 5.81 -8.81
CA LYS A 293 -19.55 4.76 -9.53
C LYS A 293 -18.71 3.87 -8.62
N LEU A 294 -18.60 4.21 -7.33
CA LEU A 294 -17.82 3.43 -6.37
C LEU A 294 -18.53 2.09 -6.10
N ALA A 295 -17.82 0.99 -6.33
CA ALA A 295 -18.36 -0.36 -6.13
C ALA A 295 -17.78 -1.08 -4.90
N LEU A 296 -16.62 -0.64 -4.39
CA LEU A 296 -15.91 -1.31 -3.31
C LEU A 296 -15.22 -0.31 -2.41
N ILE A 297 -15.31 -0.53 -1.10
CA ILE A 297 -14.46 0.09 -0.09
C ILE A 297 -13.79 -1.04 0.67
N GLN A 298 -12.46 -1.11 0.57
CA GLN A 298 -11.66 -2.04 1.36
C GLN A 298 -11.05 -1.28 2.55
N THR A 299 -11.13 -1.89 3.73
CA THR A 299 -10.44 -1.38 4.94
C THR A 299 -9.22 -2.24 5.26
N PRO A 300 -8.19 -1.68 5.94
CA PRO A 300 -7.04 -2.45 6.42
C PRO A 300 -7.46 -3.60 7.33
N HIS A 301 -6.78 -4.74 7.25
CA HIS A 301 -6.94 -5.79 8.27
C HIS A 301 -5.96 -5.52 9.41
N HIS A 302 -6.49 -5.45 10.62
CA HIS A 302 -5.70 -5.22 11.83
C HIS A 302 -5.93 -6.37 12.81
N PHE A 303 -4.84 -7.04 13.20
CA PHE A 303 -4.88 -8.20 14.08
C PHE A 303 -4.44 -7.85 15.50
N PHE A 304 -5.13 -8.40 16.51
CA PHE A 304 -4.80 -8.18 17.92
C PHE A 304 -3.70 -9.12 18.43
N SER A 305 -3.61 -10.31 17.85
CA SER A 305 -2.62 -11.34 18.22
C SER A 305 -1.42 -11.30 17.27
N PRO A 306 -0.21 -11.61 17.77
CA PRO A 306 0.96 -11.78 16.93
C PRO A 306 0.78 -12.93 15.96
N ASP A 307 1.37 -12.79 14.77
CA ASP A 307 1.57 -13.95 13.91
C ASP A 307 2.63 -14.91 14.50
N PRO A 308 2.73 -16.16 14.00
CA PRO A 308 3.67 -17.14 14.53
C PRO A 308 5.15 -16.68 14.52
N PHE A 309 5.58 -15.89 13.54
CA PHE A 309 6.95 -15.38 13.49
C PHE A 309 7.17 -14.28 14.54
N GLU A 310 6.25 -13.33 14.66
CA GLU A 310 6.30 -12.28 15.70
C GLU A 310 6.36 -12.88 17.11
N ARG A 311 5.54 -13.90 17.36
CA ARG A 311 5.49 -14.61 18.63
C ARG A 311 6.78 -15.37 18.90
N ASN A 312 7.23 -16.18 17.95
CA ASN A 312 8.38 -17.08 18.15
C ASN A 312 9.71 -16.32 18.18
N LEU A 313 9.79 -15.16 17.51
CA LEU A 313 10.97 -14.28 17.50
C LEU A 313 10.88 -13.16 18.55
N SER A 314 9.82 -13.10 19.36
CA SER A 314 9.62 -12.09 20.41
C SER A 314 9.65 -10.63 19.90
N ASN A 315 9.19 -10.40 18.67
CA ASN A 315 9.22 -9.09 18.01
C ASN A 315 7.86 -8.39 17.96
N PHE A 316 6.82 -8.98 18.56
CA PHE A 316 5.47 -8.42 18.54
C PHE A 316 5.44 -6.98 19.04
N ARG A 317 4.81 -6.08 18.26
CA ARG A 317 4.70 -4.62 18.48
C ARG A 317 6.01 -3.82 18.41
N ASN A 318 7.17 -4.45 18.35
CA ASN A 318 8.46 -3.78 18.16
C ASN A 318 8.81 -3.60 16.68
N VAL A 319 8.39 -4.57 15.86
CA VAL A 319 8.52 -4.55 14.40
C VAL A 319 7.11 -4.55 13.80
N PRO A 320 6.84 -3.76 12.76
CA PRO A 320 5.55 -3.82 12.07
C PRO A 320 5.30 -5.24 11.53
N ASN A 321 4.09 -5.75 11.75
CA ASN A 321 3.61 -7.00 11.16
C ASN A 321 3.74 -6.99 9.63
N GLU A 322 3.95 -8.16 9.02
CA GLU A 322 4.00 -8.33 7.57
C GLU A 322 2.78 -7.71 6.85
N GLY A 323 1.58 -7.87 7.43
CA GLY A 323 0.35 -7.28 6.92
C GLY A 323 0.41 -5.76 6.78
N ASN A 324 1.18 -5.05 7.61
CA ASN A 324 1.31 -3.59 7.50
C ASN A 324 2.00 -3.16 6.21
N LEU A 325 2.89 -3.98 5.63
CA LEU A 325 3.48 -3.67 4.33
C LEU A 325 2.40 -3.62 3.25
N PHE A 326 1.48 -4.59 3.27
CA PHE A 326 0.39 -4.66 2.31
C PHE A 326 -0.67 -3.59 2.58
N TYR A 327 -1.31 -3.62 3.76
CA TYR A 327 -2.44 -2.73 4.09
C TYR A 327 -2.03 -1.27 4.32
N GLY A 328 -0.75 -0.99 4.60
CA GLY A 328 -0.27 0.35 4.89
C GLY A 328 0.38 1.06 3.70
N LEU A 329 1.19 0.35 2.89
CA LEU A 329 1.93 0.98 1.78
C LEU A 329 1.38 0.54 0.42
N ILE A 330 1.36 -0.78 0.16
CA ILE A 330 1.05 -1.32 -1.17
C ILE A 330 -0.40 -1.04 -1.56
N GLN A 331 -1.35 -1.22 -0.63
CA GLN A 331 -2.77 -1.05 -0.92
C GLN A 331 -3.14 0.41 -1.22
N ASP A 332 -2.54 1.36 -0.49
CA ASP A 332 -2.71 2.79 -0.75
C ASP A 332 -2.15 3.20 -2.12
N GLY A 333 -1.12 2.49 -2.61
CA GLY A 333 -0.60 2.65 -3.96
C GLY A 333 -1.48 2.05 -5.06
N ASN A 334 -2.22 0.98 -4.75
CA ASN A 334 -3.16 0.35 -5.68
C ASN A 334 -4.51 1.09 -5.80
N ASP A 335 -4.84 1.97 -4.84
CA ASP A 335 -5.99 2.88 -4.91
C ASP A 335 -5.66 4.05 -5.86
N LEU A 336 -5.91 3.87 -7.17
CA LEU A 336 -5.60 4.81 -8.26
C LEU A 336 -6.79 5.67 -8.72
#